data_AF-A0A932M3L8-F1
#
_entry.id   AF-A0A932M3L8-F1
#
_cell.length_a   1.000
_cell.length_b   1.000
_cell.length_c   1.000
_cell.angle_alpha   90.00
_cell.angle_beta   90.00
_cell.angle_gamma   90.00
#
_symmetry.space_group_name_H-M   'P 1'
#
loop_
_entity.id
_entity.type
_entity.pdbx_description
1 polymer ?
#
loop_
_entity_poly.entity_id
_entity_poly.type
_entity_poly.pdbx_seq_one_letter_code
_entity_poly.pdbx_strand_id
1 'polypeptide(L)' 'MALSGKYGKLSIPRVGDNEPVFILRAQDKLAETAIEMYRLLAASHGCQIAKGLHKEIENFKKWTGIKKMPD' A
#
# COMPACT_ATOMS: atom_id res chain seq x y z
N MET A 1 6.97 14.80 -2.97
CA MET A 1 7.43 14.17 -1.71
C MET A 1 6.27 14.09 -0.73
N ALA A 2 5.86 12.92 -0.29
CA ALA A 2 4.70 12.78 0.58
C ALA A 2 5.01 13.16 2.04
N LEU A 3 4.05 13.80 2.71
CA LEU A 3 4.06 14.03 4.15
C LEU A 3 3.22 12.96 4.85
N SER A 4 3.84 12.20 5.74
CA SER A 4 3.14 11.31 6.66
C SER A 4 3.28 11.81 8.10
N GLY A 5 2.17 11.96 8.81
CA GLY A 5 2.21 12.27 10.25
C GLY A 5 2.94 11.23 11.09
N LYS A 6 2.98 9.96 10.65
CA LYS A 6 3.60 8.83 11.37
C LYS A 6 5.03 8.53 10.91
N TYR A 7 5.36 8.79 9.64
CA TYR A 7 6.64 8.39 9.04
C TYR A 7 7.49 9.58 8.56
N GLY A 8 7.05 10.81 8.80
CA GLY A 8 7.74 12.03 8.39
C GLY A 8 7.71 12.24 6.87
N LYS A 9 8.83 12.71 6.32
CA LYS A 9 8.95 13.08 4.90
C LYS A 9 9.39 11.87 4.07
N LEU A 10 8.57 11.49 3.10
CA LEU A 10 8.83 10.35 2.22
C LEU A 10 9.04 10.81 0.77
N SER A 11 10.14 10.36 0.17
CA SER A 11 10.35 10.55 -1.26
C SER A 11 9.68 9.42 -2.03
N ILE A 12 8.42 9.65 -2.42
CA ILE A 12 7.66 8.72 -3.26
C ILE A 12 7.63 9.29 -4.68
N PRO A 13 8.18 8.58 -5.68
CA PRO A 13 8.14 9.04 -7.06
C PRO A 13 6.71 9.33 -7.52
N ARG A 14 6.53 10.44 -8.25
CA ARG A 14 5.24 10.83 -8.85
C ARG A 14 4.15 11.22 -7.85
N VAL A 15 4.50 11.46 -6.58
CA VAL A 15 3.61 11.96 -5.54
C VAL A 15 3.99 13.40 -5.18
N GLY A 16 3.00 14.28 -5.14
CA GLY A 16 3.17 15.72 -4.87
C GLY A 16 3.74 16.01 -3.48
N ASP A 17 4.25 17.24 -3.27
CA ASP A 17 4.90 17.62 -2.00
C ASP A 17 3.96 17.74 -0.79
N ASN A 18 2.66 17.88 -1.05
CA ASN A 18 1.61 17.98 -0.03
C ASN A 18 0.47 16.99 -0.29
N GLU A 19 0.73 15.97 -1.10
CA GLU A 19 -0.25 14.93 -1.36
C GLU A 19 -0.33 14.00 -0.14
N PRO A 20 -1.53 13.83 0.46
CA PRO A 20 -1.69 12.93 1.58
C PRO A 20 -1.49 11.49 1.11
N VAL A 21 -0.64 10.75 1.83
CA VAL A 21 -0.37 9.34 1.53
C VAL A 21 -0.75 8.46 2.70
N PHE A 22 -1.45 7.38 2.38
CA PHE A 22 -1.70 6.28 3.30
C PHE A 22 -0.70 5.15 3.08
N ILE A 23 -0.16 4.59 4.16
CA ILE A 23 0.89 3.57 4.11
C ILE A 23 0.41 2.33 4.86
N LEU A 24 0.47 1.20 4.16
CA LEU A 24 0.28 -0.12 4.73
C LEU A 24 1.64 -0.78 4.88
N ARG A 25 2.02 -1.17 6.11
CA ARG A 25 3.30 -1.85 6.33
C ARG A 25 3.14 -3.34 6.07
N ALA A 26 4.19 -3.99 5.55
CA ALA A 26 4.21 -5.45 5.38
C ALA A 26 4.04 -6.23 6.69
N GLN A 27 4.42 -5.62 7.82
CA GLN A 27 4.18 -6.19 9.15
C GLN A 27 2.71 -6.14 9.57
N ASP A 28 1.85 -5.31 8.97
CA ASP A 28 0.47 -5.18 9.43
C ASP A 28 -0.37 -6.34 8.87
N LYS A 29 -0.95 -7.17 9.76
CA LYS A 29 -1.77 -8.34 9.37
C LYS A 29 -2.96 -7.99 8.47
N LEU A 30 -3.45 -6.76 8.55
CA LEU A 30 -4.59 -6.27 7.75
C LEU A 30 -4.18 -5.72 6.38
N ALA A 31 -2.87 -5.51 6.12
CA ALA A 31 -2.39 -4.88 4.90
C ALA A 31 -2.75 -5.68 3.64
N GLU A 32 -2.60 -7.00 3.69
CA GLU A 32 -2.89 -7.87 2.54
C GLU A 32 -4.35 -7.74 2.09
N THR A 33 -5.29 -7.89 3.02
CA THR A 33 -6.73 -7.77 2.74
C THR A 33 -7.10 -6.37 2.26
N ALA A 34 -6.49 -5.32 2.83
CA ALA A 34 -6.74 -3.95 2.42
C ALA A 34 -6.26 -3.68 0.98
N ILE A 35 -5.07 -4.17 0.60
CA ILE A 35 -4.54 -4.02 -0.76
C ILE A 35 -5.38 -4.83 -1.76
N GLU A 36 -5.84 -6.02 -1.37
CA GLU A 36 -6.73 -6.85 -2.19
C GLU A 36 -8.09 -6.16 -2.44
N MET A 37 -8.68 -5.55 -1.40
CA MET A 37 -9.89 -4.74 -1.54
C MET A 37 -9.68 -3.57 -2.49
N TYR A 38 -8.57 -2.84 -2.35
CA TYR A 38 -8.24 -1.74 -3.24
C TYR A 38 -8.04 -2.21 -4.69
N ARG A 39 -7.39 -3.37 -4.90
CA ARG A 39 -7.24 -3.99 -6.23
C ARG A 39 -8.58 -4.28 -6.88
N LEU A 40 -9.53 -4.84 -6.14
CA LEU A 40 -10.88 -5.13 -6.63
C LEU A 40 -11.65 -3.86 -7.01
N LEU A 41 -11.57 -2.82 -6.19
CA LEU A 41 -12.17 -1.51 -6.46
C LEU A 41 -11.54 -0.83 -7.70
N ALA A 42 -10.22 -0.88 -7.83
CA ALA A 42 -9.52 -0.36 -9.00
C ALA A 42 -9.91 -1.13 -10.27
N ALA A 43 -10.04 -2.46 -10.18
CA ALA A 43 -10.45 -3.30 -11.30
C ALA A 43 -11.88 -2.99 -11.75
N SER A 44 -12.82 -2.79 -10.81
CA SER A 44 -14.22 -2.50 -11.15
C SER A 44 -14.41 -1.17 -11.87
N HIS A 45 -13.45 -0.24 -11.74
CA HIS A 45 -13.44 1.05 -12.44
C HIS A 45 -12.50 1.07 -13.66
N GLY A 46 -11.95 -0.08 -14.08
CA GLY A 46 -11.09 -0.18 -15.25
C GLY A 46 -9.69 0.44 -15.08
N CYS A 47 -9.25 0.72 -13.84
CA CYS A 47 -7.97 1.33 -13.57
C CYS A 47 -6.82 0.34 -13.86
N GLN A 48 -5.82 0.77 -14.65
CA GLN A 48 -4.67 -0.09 -15.01
C GLN A 48 -3.83 -0.53 -13.80
N ILE A 49 -3.87 0.24 -12.70
CA ILE A 49 -3.14 -0.07 -11.46
C ILE A 49 -3.54 -1.44 -10.88
N ALA A 50 -4.77 -1.90 -11.12
CA ALA A 50 -5.24 -3.21 -10.65
C ALA A 50 -4.37 -4.38 -11.15
N LYS A 51 -3.79 -4.27 -12.36
CA LYS A 51 -2.87 -5.27 -12.92
C LYS A 51 -1.53 -5.26 -12.20
N GLY A 52 -1.02 -4.08 -11.86
CA GLY A 52 0.24 -3.92 -11.14
C GLY A 52 0.17 -4.38 -9.68
N LEU A 53 -0.99 -4.21 -9.04
CA LEU A 53 -1.19 -4.56 -7.63
C LEU A 53 -1.04 -6.06 -7.34
N HIS A 54 -1.32 -6.94 -8.30
CA HIS A 54 -1.18 -8.38 -8.07
C HIS A 54 0.26 -8.77 -7.67
N LYS A 55 1.26 -8.17 -8.32
CA LYS A 55 2.68 -8.39 -7.99
C LYS A 55 3.02 -7.93 -6.58
N GLU A 56 2.52 -6.76 -6.18
CA GLU A 56 2.78 -6.21 -4.85
C GLU A 56 2.11 -7.03 -3.75
N ILE A 57 0.89 -7.52 -3.97
CA ILE A 57 0.19 -8.41 -3.03
C ILE A 57 0.99 -9.71 -2.83
N GLU A 58 1.51 -10.29 -3.90
CA GLU A 58 2.36 -11.48 -3.81
C GLU A 58 3.67 -11.21 -3.06
N ASN A 59 4.27 -10.03 -3.24
CA ASN A 59 5.44 -9.61 -2.46
C ASN A 59 5.10 -9.50 -0.96
N PHE A 60 3.96 -8.91 -0.60
CA PHE A 60 3.48 -8.80 0.78
C PHE A 60 3.23 -10.17 1.43
N LYS A 61 2.68 -11.12 0.68
CA LYS A 61 2.46 -12.50 1.16
C LYS A 61 3.78 -13.23 1.45
N LYS A 62 4.77 -13.06 0.58
CA LYS A 62 6.09 -13.70 0.67
C LYS A 62 7.03 -13.03 1.66
N TRP A 63 6.69 -11.86 2.18
CA TRP A 63 7.51 -11.18 3.17
C TRP A 63 7.58 -11.99 4.48
N THR A 64 8.79 -12.38 4.87
CA THR A 64 9.06 -13.34 5.96
C THR A 64 9.21 -12.70 7.35
N GLY A 65 9.04 -11.39 7.46
CA GLY A 65 9.14 -10.72 8.76
C GLY A 65 7.93 -10.96 9.66
N ILE A 66 8.04 -10.54 10.92
CA ILE A 66 6.99 -10.75 11.93
C ILE A 66 5.77 -9.89 11.60
N LYS A 67 4.63 -10.53 11.35
CA LYS A 67 3.33 -9.86 11.18
C LYS A 67 2.66 -9.60 12.53
N LYS A 68 2.17 -8.38 12.73
CA LYS A 68 1.51 -7.86 13.94
C LYS A 68 0.19 -7.19 13.59
N MET A 69 -0.69 -7.03 14.57
CA MET A 69 -1.84 -6.13 14.38
C MET A 69 -1.33 -4.68 14.32
N PRO A 70 -1.89 -3.83 13.44
CA PRO A 70 -1.60 -2.41 13.48
C PRO A 70 -1.99 -1.83 14.84
N ASP A 71 -1.15 -0.89 15.29
CA ASP A 71 -1.33 -0.06 16.48
C ASP A 71 -2.38 1.04 16.27
#